data_AF-A0A956LJH4-F1
#
_entry.id   AF-A0A956LJH4-F1
#
_cell.length_a   1.000
_cell.length_b   1.000
_cell.length_c   1.000
_cell.angle_alpha   90.00
_cell.angle_beta   90.00
_cell.angle_gamma   90.00
#
_symmetry.space_group_name_H-M   'P 1'
#
loop_
_entity.id
_entity.type
_entity.pdbx_description
1 polymer ?
#
loop_
_entity_poly.entity_id
_entity_poly.type
_entity_poly.pdbx_seq_one_letter_code
_entity_poly.pdbx_strand_id
1 'polypeptide(L)'
;MRKTLYISMLAAALVLAMAGAGLAAGPVGTAVKANPAHILSVAPDQIAQAKARQAAYTAEHGDRKLMIGSHVEAPALRAGDWSRLVGKDGQVSWRTTIKSEGAVFLRALFAELPKGDVFVYGENGRAKRVRDRFFHKGQDVWSPIVFGDVMNIEVVGNRPEGRIISRLSHGLVDFTPKAATEQNCHLDPNCYPDWAALAPAVARMQFESGLSTYLCTGSLIEDEDLTGEPWFLTAAHCIDKQKEAESLVAYWFYQTNSCNGSVPALFTVPTTEGADYVTGNSSSDSTLLKLAEDPPTEVRLGVTRGREGKHYLAGNEKTLQVYYPLLKDLGGGYVGVGSDQAYILIGWAKPEFAWLIDYDPEVVAIHSVYKAFFAANETPDAFLELWTEDGRARGKTILAEAIEDERERKRMQRLYLRYRGWINRRLQAVRRRFVAEEVPSFLNDQATYDHVRGMLAVDRIRPMVTNLLDDEGVAGIAESA
;
A
#
# COMPACT_ATOMS: atom_id res chain seq x y z
N MET A 1 -9.85 -23.22 -24.47
CA MET A 1 -9.35 -21.94 -25.02
C MET A 1 -9.15 -20.98 -23.86
N ARG A 2 -7.91 -20.86 -23.40
CA ARG A 2 -7.52 -20.16 -22.16
C ARG A 2 -7.48 -18.66 -22.40
N LYS A 3 -8.08 -17.91 -21.47
CA LYS A 3 -8.08 -16.45 -21.40
C LYS A 3 -6.75 -16.00 -20.80
N THR A 4 -6.03 -15.13 -21.51
CA THR A 4 -4.83 -14.43 -21.04
C THR A 4 -5.27 -13.10 -20.43
N LEU A 5 -4.91 -12.87 -19.17
CA LEU A 5 -5.16 -11.63 -18.44
C LEU A 5 -3.85 -10.82 -18.44
N TYR A 6 -3.81 -9.73 -19.21
CA TYR A 6 -2.72 -8.75 -19.13
C TYR A 6 -3.04 -7.77 -18.00
N ILE A 7 -2.17 -7.72 -16.99
CA ILE A 7 -2.17 -6.71 -15.93
C ILE A 7 -1.64 -5.41 -16.55
N SER A 8 -2.54 -4.49 -16.89
CA SER A 8 -2.20 -3.08 -17.09
C SER A 8 -2.63 -2.31 -15.86
N MET A 9 -1.68 -1.58 -15.26
CA MET A 9 -1.84 -0.62 -14.17
C MET A 9 -3.28 -0.12 -13.99
N LEU A 10 -3.86 -0.46 -12.84
CA LEU A 10 -5.18 -0.01 -12.40
C LEU A 10 -5.28 1.51 -12.48
N ALA A 11 -6.15 1.99 -13.38
CA ALA A 11 -6.90 3.20 -13.14
C ALA A 11 -7.87 2.91 -11.99
N ALA A 12 -7.49 3.23 -10.75
CA ALA A 12 -8.45 3.31 -9.66
C ALA A 12 -9.31 4.58 -9.86
N ALA A 13 -10.20 4.57 -10.85
CA ALA A 13 -11.40 5.38 -10.79
C ALA A 13 -12.32 4.72 -9.76
N LEU A 14 -12.13 5.06 -8.48
CA LEU A 14 -13.05 4.65 -7.43
C LEU A 14 -14.30 5.52 -7.57
N VAL A 15 -15.22 5.07 -8.42
CA VAL A 15 -16.57 5.61 -8.44
C VAL A 15 -17.27 5.09 -7.20
N LEU A 16 -17.21 5.89 -6.12
CA LEU A 16 -18.02 5.65 -4.95
C LEU A 16 -19.46 6.02 -5.30
N ALA A 17 -20.26 5.04 -5.71
CA ALA A 17 -21.69 5.13 -5.44
C ALA A 17 -21.83 5.16 -3.92
N MET A 18 -22.05 6.35 -3.35
CA MET A 18 -22.27 6.54 -1.91
C MET A 18 -23.60 5.90 -1.51
N ALA A 19 -23.59 4.58 -1.35
CA ALA A 19 -24.39 3.91 -0.34
C ALA A 19 -23.48 3.79 0.89
N GLY A 20 -23.77 4.57 1.94
CA GLY A 20 -22.90 4.79 3.11
C GLY A 20 -22.13 3.54 3.56
N ALA A 21 -20.84 3.50 3.24
CA ALA A 21 -19.88 2.56 3.79
C ALA A 21 -18.94 3.38 4.68
N GLY A 22 -19.07 3.22 6.00
CA GLY A 22 -18.22 3.91 6.96
C GLY A 22 -16.75 3.62 6.72
N LEU A 23 -15.89 4.64 6.87
CA LEU A 23 -14.43 4.47 6.91
C LEU A 23 -14.08 3.31 7.85
N ALA A 24 -13.18 2.42 7.43
CA ALA A 24 -12.61 1.41 8.30
C ALA A 24 -11.84 2.11 9.42
N ALA A 25 -12.47 2.26 10.56
CA ALA A 25 -11.99 3.09 11.64
C ALA A 25 -10.77 2.43 12.32
N GLY A 26 -9.69 3.18 12.50
CA GLY A 26 -8.42 2.71 13.10
C GLY A 26 -8.54 2.37 14.59
N PRO A 27 -7.47 1.90 15.25
CA PRO A 27 -7.53 1.63 16.68
C PRO A 27 -7.60 2.93 17.49
N VAL A 28 -8.55 3.01 18.41
CA VAL A 28 -8.74 4.11 19.37
C VAL A 28 -7.56 4.21 20.35
N GLY A 29 -6.98 3.07 20.74
CA GLY A 29 -5.98 2.99 21.81
C GLY A 29 -4.60 3.53 21.46
N THR A 30 -4.34 3.89 20.22
CA THR A 30 -3.14 4.66 19.83
C THR A 30 -3.34 6.16 19.99
N ALA A 31 -4.57 6.65 19.82
CA ALA A 31 -4.95 8.05 20.02
C ALA A 31 -5.25 8.39 21.49
N VAL A 32 -5.79 7.42 22.24
CA VAL A 32 -6.08 7.55 23.66
C VAL A 32 -4.93 6.93 24.45
N LYS A 33 -4.08 7.77 25.07
CA LYS A 33 -3.02 7.35 26.02
C LYS A 33 -3.61 6.83 27.35
N ALA A 34 -4.52 5.85 27.28
CA ALA A 34 -5.03 5.17 28.44
C ALA A 34 -4.06 4.06 28.84
N ASN A 35 -3.62 4.04 30.10
CA ASN A 35 -2.90 2.90 30.65
C ASN A 35 -3.79 1.64 30.57
N PRO A 36 -3.22 0.46 30.30
CA PRO A 36 -3.99 -0.77 30.32
C PRO A 36 -4.54 -1.01 31.73
N ALA A 37 -5.85 -1.29 31.83
CA ALA A 37 -6.47 -1.57 33.13
C ALA A 37 -5.93 -2.89 33.71
N HIS A 38 -5.59 -3.84 32.84
CA HIS A 38 -5.05 -5.15 33.19
C HIS A 38 -3.95 -5.54 32.19
N ILE A 39 -2.85 -6.09 32.71
CA ILE A 39 -1.78 -6.70 31.92
C ILE A 39 -1.75 -8.18 32.27
N LEU A 40 -1.97 -9.03 31.27
CA LEU A 40 -1.93 -10.47 31.42
C LEU A 40 -0.50 -10.96 31.19
N SER A 41 0.10 -11.60 32.19
CA SER A 41 1.45 -12.12 32.06
C SER A 41 1.47 -13.58 31.60
N VAL A 42 2.34 -13.90 30.65
CA VAL A 42 2.71 -15.29 30.34
C VAL A 42 3.31 -15.94 31.58
N ALA A 43 2.93 -17.19 31.84
CA ALA A 43 3.37 -17.92 33.01
C ALA A 43 4.90 -18.15 33.00
N PRO A 44 5.62 -17.97 34.13
CA PRO A 44 7.08 -18.10 34.16
C PRO A 44 7.62 -19.48 33.73
N ASP A 45 6.86 -20.55 33.97
CA ASP A 45 7.21 -21.90 33.54
C ASP A 45 7.19 -22.05 32.01
N GLN A 46 6.24 -21.40 31.34
CA GLN A 46 6.18 -21.36 29.87
C GLN A 46 7.41 -20.65 29.29
N ILE A 47 7.80 -19.52 29.90
CA ILE A 47 9.01 -18.78 29.51
C ILE A 47 10.27 -19.62 29.75
N ALA A 48 10.35 -20.34 30.87
CA ALA A 48 11.46 -21.25 31.15
C ALA A 48 11.54 -22.39 30.13
N GLN A 49 10.40 -22.98 29.74
CA GLN A 49 10.33 -24.01 28.70
C GLN A 49 10.72 -23.47 27.32
N ALA A 50 10.34 -22.23 26.99
CA ALA A 50 10.73 -21.56 25.76
C ALA A 50 12.26 -21.40 25.67
N LYS A 51 12.88 -20.91 26.76
CA LYS A 51 14.35 -20.78 26.88
C LYS A 51 15.07 -22.12 26.80
N ALA A 52 14.55 -23.15 27.48
CA ALA A 52 15.12 -24.50 27.43
C ALA A 52 15.10 -25.09 26.01
N ARG A 53 14.00 -24.92 25.26
CA ARG A 53 13.90 -25.35 23.86
C ARG A 53 14.92 -24.65 22.96
N GLN A 54 15.08 -23.33 23.11
CA GLN A 54 16.08 -22.58 22.36
C GLN A 54 17.50 -23.08 22.64
N ALA A 55 17.83 -23.28 23.92
CA ALA A 55 19.15 -23.78 24.32
C ALA A 55 19.42 -25.19 23.77
N ALA A 56 18.44 -26.09 23.83
CA ALA A 56 18.54 -27.44 23.27
C ALA A 56 18.74 -27.40 21.75
N TYR A 57 17.97 -26.57 21.05
CA TYR A 57 18.10 -26.40 19.59
C TYR A 57 19.49 -25.91 19.20
N THR A 58 20.00 -24.87 19.86
CA THR A 58 21.34 -24.31 19.61
C THR A 58 22.44 -25.35 19.88
N ALA A 59 22.29 -26.18 20.91
CA ALA A 59 23.26 -27.23 21.22
C ALA A 59 23.32 -28.35 20.16
N GLU A 60 22.18 -28.69 19.56
CA GLU A 60 22.08 -29.77 18.56
C GLU A 60 22.44 -29.31 17.13
N HIS A 61 21.99 -28.12 16.73
CA HIS A 61 22.00 -27.69 15.33
C HIS A 61 23.06 -26.63 15.00
N GLY A 62 23.70 -26.03 16.01
CA GLY A 62 24.50 -24.82 15.81
C GLY A 62 23.68 -23.72 15.14
N ASP A 63 24.26 -23.03 14.15
CA ASP A 63 23.66 -21.88 13.47
C ASP A 63 22.97 -22.21 12.13
N ARG A 64 22.71 -23.49 11.81
CA ARG A 64 22.27 -23.88 10.44
C ARG A 64 20.92 -23.30 10.02
N LYS A 65 19.94 -23.24 10.93
CA LYS A 65 18.68 -22.51 10.76
C LYS A 65 18.49 -21.69 12.02
N LEU A 66 18.56 -20.37 11.92
CA LEU A 66 18.61 -19.51 13.10
C LEU A 66 17.24 -19.47 13.77
N MET A 67 17.08 -20.24 14.85
CA MET A 67 15.92 -20.16 15.73
C MET A 67 16.05 -18.89 16.58
N ILE A 68 15.06 -17.99 16.49
CA ILE A 68 15.06 -16.70 17.17
C ILE A 68 13.98 -16.57 18.24
N GLY A 69 13.05 -17.52 18.30
CA GLY A 69 11.92 -17.47 19.20
C GLY A 69 11.30 -18.84 19.40
N SER A 70 10.50 -18.95 20.44
CA SER A 70 9.92 -20.21 20.91
C SER A 70 8.51 -19.95 21.42
N HIS A 71 7.54 -20.78 21.05
CA HIS A 71 6.13 -20.52 21.35
C HIS A 71 5.82 -20.73 22.82
N VAL A 72 5.02 -19.87 23.42
CA VAL A 72 4.46 -20.03 24.77
C VAL A 72 2.94 -20.08 24.69
N GLU A 73 2.29 -20.80 25.59
CA GLU A 73 0.83 -20.72 25.70
C GLU A 73 0.43 -19.30 26.13
N ALA A 74 -0.56 -18.74 25.44
CA ALA A 74 -1.07 -17.42 25.78
C ALA A 74 -1.89 -17.49 27.08
N PRO A 75 -1.88 -16.43 27.92
CA PRO A 75 -2.78 -16.34 29.07
C PRO A 75 -4.24 -16.49 28.63
N ALA A 76 -5.04 -17.17 29.45
CA ALA A 76 -6.47 -17.34 29.16
C ALA A 76 -7.20 -15.99 29.28
N LEU A 77 -7.64 -15.45 28.15
CA LEU A 77 -8.40 -14.22 28.06
C LEU A 77 -9.86 -14.43 28.51
N ARG A 78 -10.31 -13.65 29.47
CA ARG A 78 -11.70 -13.59 29.96
C ARG A 78 -12.34 -12.25 29.55
N ALA A 79 -13.67 -12.21 29.60
CA ALA A 79 -14.42 -11.00 29.24
C ALA A 79 -14.03 -9.74 30.06
N GLY A 80 -13.53 -9.92 31.28
CA GLY A 80 -13.07 -8.82 32.16
C GLY A 80 -11.66 -8.30 31.82
N ASP A 81 -10.89 -9.01 31.01
CA ASP A 81 -9.52 -8.62 30.64
C ASP A 81 -9.48 -7.63 29.46
N TRP A 82 -10.66 -7.27 28.93
CA TRP A 82 -10.83 -6.30 27.85
C TRP A 82 -11.26 -4.95 28.41
N SER A 83 -10.44 -3.93 28.17
CA SER A 83 -10.74 -2.54 28.46
C SER A 83 -11.50 -1.91 27.29
N ARG A 84 -12.68 -1.35 27.55
CA ARG A 84 -13.42 -0.56 26.56
C ARG A 84 -12.76 0.80 26.36
N LEU A 85 -12.49 1.16 25.12
CA LEU A 85 -11.98 2.46 24.72
C LEU A 85 -13.04 3.17 23.86
N VAL A 86 -13.11 4.49 23.99
CA VAL A 86 -14.02 5.34 23.21
C VAL A 86 -13.22 6.48 22.59
N GLY A 87 -13.21 6.54 21.26
CA GLY A 87 -12.59 7.59 20.47
C GLY A 87 -13.35 8.90 20.57
N LYS A 88 -12.70 9.99 20.13
CA LYS A 88 -13.32 11.33 20.14
C LYS A 88 -14.52 11.44 19.20
N ASP A 89 -14.52 10.63 18.16
CA ASP A 89 -15.57 10.42 17.16
C ASP A 89 -16.69 9.48 17.64
N GLY A 90 -16.59 8.95 18.87
CA GLY A 90 -17.53 7.97 19.41
C GLY A 90 -17.25 6.53 18.97
N GLN A 91 -16.17 6.29 18.20
CA GLN A 91 -15.74 4.94 17.85
C GLN A 91 -15.45 4.14 19.13
N VAL A 92 -15.87 2.88 19.15
CA VAL A 92 -15.62 1.98 20.28
C VAL A 92 -14.61 0.92 19.87
N SER A 93 -13.65 0.66 20.74
CA SER A 93 -12.76 -0.49 20.63
C SER A 93 -12.57 -1.19 21.98
N TRP A 94 -12.04 -2.39 21.92
CA TRP A 94 -11.74 -3.21 23.08
C TRP A 94 -10.29 -3.62 23.04
N ARG A 95 -9.54 -3.28 24.09
CA ARG A 95 -8.11 -3.55 24.18
C ARG A 95 -7.80 -4.50 25.32
N THR A 96 -6.94 -5.48 25.07
CA THR A 96 -6.25 -6.24 26.10
C THR A 96 -4.74 -6.11 25.91
N THR A 97 -3.97 -6.37 26.96
CA THR A 97 -2.52 -6.24 26.96
C THR A 97 -1.91 -7.51 27.52
N ILE A 98 -1.02 -8.13 26.76
CA ILE A 98 -0.28 -9.31 27.17
C ILE A 98 1.20 -8.95 27.33
N LYS A 99 1.79 -9.35 28.45
CA LYS A 99 3.22 -9.24 28.72
C LYS A 99 3.85 -10.62 28.76
N SER A 100 4.95 -10.81 28.05
CA SER A 100 5.78 -12.01 28.17
C SER A 100 7.20 -11.61 28.57
N GLU A 101 7.44 -11.54 29.88
CA GLU A 101 8.66 -11.01 30.48
C GLU A 101 9.94 -11.45 29.77
N GLY A 102 10.74 -10.46 29.33
CA GLY A 102 12.04 -10.69 28.71
C GLY A 102 12.00 -11.14 27.24
N ALA A 103 10.84 -11.12 26.59
CA ALA A 103 10.76 -11.31 25.14
C ALA A 103 11.37 -10.12 24.40
N VAL A 104 12.13 -10.39 23.34
CA VAL A 104 12.63 -9.33 22.43
C VAL A 104 11.56 -8.89 21.44
N PHE A 105 10.64 -9.79 21.11
CA PHE A 105 9.48 -9.53 20.27
C PHE A 105 8.36 -10.52 20.59
N LEU A 106 7.16 -10.20 20.12
CA LEU A 106 5.95 -11.01 20.23
C LEU A 106 5.21 -11.10 18.89
N ARG A 107 4.66 -12.28 18.60
CA ARG A 107 3.56 -12.50 17.65
C ARG A 107 2.46 -13.31 18.34
N ALA A 108 1.20 -13.01 18.07
CA ALA A 108 0.08 -13.75 18.60
C ALA A 108 -0.50 -14.68 17.52
N LEU A 109 -0.78 -15.93 17.90
CA LEU A 109 -1.54 -16.86 17.08
C LEU A 109 -3.01 -16.76 17.48
N PHE A 110 -3.82 -16.21 16.58
CA PHE A 110 -5.26 -16.17 16.74
C PHE A 110 -5.86 -17.50 16.32
N ALA A 111 -6.53 -18.19 17.24
CA ALA A 111 -7.25 -19.43 16.93
C ALA A 111 -8.53 -19.13 16.13
N GLU A 112 -9.15 -17.99 16.41
CA GLU A 112 -10.26 -17.43 15.67
C GLU A 112 -10.11 -15.90 15.71
N LEU A 113 -10.16 -15.25 14.55
CA LEU A 113 -10.12 -13.79 14.51
C LEU A 113 -11.47 -13.23 14.98
N PRO A 114 -11.46 -12.30 15.96
CA PRO A 114 -12.66 -11.59 16.38
C PRO A 114 -13.40 -10.93 15.22
N LYS A 115 -14.73 -10.85 15.33
CA LYS A 115 -15.54 -10.04 14.40
C LYS A 115 -15.20 -8.57 14.56
N GLY A 116 -14.56 -7.99 13.55
CA GLY A 116 -14.15 -6.58 13.51
C GLY A 116 -12.71 -6.43 13.04
N ASP A 117 -12.21 -5.19 13.07
CA ASP A 117 -10.81 -4.93 12.75
C ASP A 117 -9.94 -5.13 13.97
N VAL A 118 -8.94 -6.01 13.84
CA VAL A 118 -8.01 -6.39 14.90
C VAL A 118 -6.68 -5.70 14.64
N PHE A 119 -6.11 -5.08 15.67
CA PHE A 119 -4.82 -4.41 15.63
C PHE A 119 -3.92 -4.93 16.73
N VAL A 120 -2.62 -5.02 16.44
CA VAL A 120 -1.57 -5.29 17.43
C VAL A 120 -0.55 -4.16 17.46
N TYR A 121 -0.06 -3.82 18.65
CA TYR A 121 1.00 -2.82 18.82
C TYR A 121 1.75 -2.98 20.13
N GLY A 122 3.01 -2.56 20.14
CA GLY A 122 3.82 -2.47 21.35
C GLY A 122 3.67 -1.12 22.03
N GLU A 123 4.59 -0.81 22.95
CA GLU A 123 4.59 0.47 23.68
C GLU A 123 4.85 1.69 22.79
N ASN A 124 5.43 1.48 21.59
CA ASN A 124 5.68 2.54 20.62
C ASN A 124 4.41 3.07 19.92
N GLY A 125 3.24 2.45 20.15
CA GLY A 125 1.95 2.90 19.61
C GLY A 125 1.75 2.71 18.11
N ARG A 126 2.67 2.04 17.40
CA ARG A 126 2.52 1.77 15.96
C ARG A 126 1.63 0.54 15.74
N ALA A 127 0.33 0.79 15.57
CA ALA A 127 -0.64 -0.26 15.29
C ALA A 127 -0.50 -0.86 13.90
N LYS A 128 -0.51 -2.20 13.88
CA LYS A 128 -0.58 -3.00 12.66
C LYS A 128 -1.87 -3.80 12.69
N ARG A 129 -2.63 -3.75 11.60
CA ARG A 129 -3.87 -4.53 11.44
C ARG A 129 -3.51 -6.00 11.24
N VAL A 130 -4.15 -6.90 11.98
CA VAL A 130 -4.12 -8.34 11.73
C VAL A 130 -5.05 -8.62 10.56
N ARG A 131 -4.52 -9.29 9.54
CA ARG A 131 -5.20 -9.49 8.27
C ARG A 131 -5.51 -10.98 8.12
N ASP A 132 -6.80 -11.33 8.06
CA ASP A 132 -7.24 -12.66 7.58
C ASP A 132 -7.13 -12.66 6.06
N ARG A 133 -5.98 -13.06 5.52
CA ARG A 133 -5.69 -12.87 4.07
C ARG A 133 -5.37 -14.13 3.29
N PHE A 134 -5.69 -15.31 3.84
CA PHE A 134 -5.53 -16.56 3.09
C PHE A 134 -6.84 -17.28 2.83
N PHE A 135 -6.86 -17.94 1.66
CA PHE A 135 -7.96 -18.59 0.94
C PHE A 135 -8.69 -19.73 1.68
N HIS A 136 -8.48 -19.89 2.99
CA HIS A 136 -8.93 -21.01 3.79
C HIS A 136 -9.67 -20.49 5.03
N LYS A 137 -10.98 -20.29 4.90
CA LYS A 137 -11.84 -19.85 6.01
C LYS A 137 -11.65 -20.76 7.24
N GLY A 138 -11.34 -20.16 8.39
CA GLY A 138 -11.39 -20.82 9.70
C GLY A 138 -10.08 -21.44 10.21
N GLN A 139 -8.91 -20.86 9.91
CA GLN A 139 -7.62 -21.33 10.40
C GLN A 139 -6.92 -20.35 11.35
N ASP A 140 -5.88 -20.86 12.03
CA ASP A 140 -4.98 -20.11 12.90
C ASP A 140 -4.33 -18.94 12.12
N VAL A 141 -4.43 -17.69 12.61
CA VAL A 141 -3.80 -16.53 11.98
C VAL A 141 -2.72 -15.93 12.87
N TRP A 142 -1.51 -15.75 12.34
CA TRP A 142 -0.46 -15.04 13.04
C TRP A 142 -0.61 -13.52 12.89
N SER A 143 -0.45 -12.80 14.00
CA SER A 143 -0.36 -11.35 13.98
C SER A 143 0.92 -10.87 13.30
N PRO A 144 0.98 -9.60 12.87
CA PRO A 144 2.25 -8.91 12.66
C PRO A 144 3.15 -8.98 13.91
N ILE A 145 4.45 -8.83 13.73
CA ILE A 145 5.41 -8.74 14.85
C ILE A 145 5.26 -7.43 15.62
N VAL A 146 5.37 -7.52 16.94
CA VAL A 146 5.51 -6.41 17.87
C VAL A 146 6.85 -6.57 18.58
N PHE A 147 7.72 -5.57 18.52
CA PHE A 147 8.99 -5.59 19.25
C PHE A 147 8.80 -5.16 20.71
N GLY A 148 9.54 -5.79 21.61
CA GLY A 148 9.39 -5.68 23.05
C GLY A 148 8.61 -6.84 23.66
N ASP A 149 8.46 -6.81 24.99
CA ASP A 149 7.82 -7.86 25.78
C ASP A 149 6.36 -7.58 26.12
N VAL A 150 5.78 -6.49 25.59
CA VAL A 150 4.39 -6.09 25.76
C VAL A 150 3.70 -5.99 24.40
N MET A 151 2.56 -6.67 24.26
CA MET A 151 1.68 -6.58 23.10
C MET A 151 0.28 -6.12 23.54
N ASN A 152 -0.16 -5.00 22.98
CA ASN A 152 -1.55 -4.59 23.00
C ASN A 152 -2.27 -5.21 21.82
N ILE A 153 -3.49 -5.68 22.07
CA ILE A 153 -4.36 -6.27 21.08
C ILE A 153 -5.69 -5.54 21.19
N GLU A 154 -6.10 -4.92 20.09
CA GLU A 154 -7.26 -4.05 20.05
C GLU A 154 -8.22 -4.48 18.95
N VAL A 155 -9.50 -4.59 19.29
CA VAL A 155 -10.57 -4.97 18.37
C VAL A 155 -11.56 -3.81 18.27
N VAL A 156 -11.75 -3.31 17.06
CA VAL A 156 -12.72 -2.24 16.77
C VAL A 156 -14.13 -2.82 16.73
N GLY A 157 -15.06 -2.14 17.40
CA GLY A 157 -16.47 -2.51 17.46
C GLY A 157 -16.81 -3.36 18.68
N ASN A 158 -17.15 -4.62 18.45
CA ASN A 158 -17.70 -5.50 19.48
C ASN A 158 -16.60 -6.07 20.39
N ARG A 159 -16.96 -6.32 21.65
CA ARG A 159 -16.07 -7.01 22.57
C ARG A 159 -15.80 -8.43 22.06
N PRO A 160 -14.53 -8.86 21.99
CA PRO A 160 -14.22 -10.24 21.65
C PRO A 160 -14.74 -11.23 22.69
N GLU A 161 -15.17 -12.41 22.24
CA GLU A 161 -15.62 -13.51 23.08
C GLU A 161 -14.81 -14.78 22.78
N GLY A 162 -14.67 -15.66 23.77
CA GLY A 162 -13.95 -16.93 23.61
C GLY A 162 -12.41 -16.83 23.70
N ARG A 163 -11.74 -17.96 23.45
CA ARG A 163 -10.28 -18.04 23.39
C ARG A 163 -9.81 -17.58 22.01
N ILE A 164 -9.57 -16.28 21.88
CA ILE A 164 -9.17 -15.70 20.60
C ILE A 164 -7.68 -15.92 20.28
N ILE A 165 -6.83 -16.10 21.30
CA ILE A 165 -5.39 -16.32 21.15
C ILE A 165 -5.03 -17.66 21.77
N SER A 166 -4.38 -18.50 20.98
CA SER A 166 -3.92 -19.81 21.45
C SER A 166 -2.49 -19.71 21.99
N ARG A 167 -1.59 -19.09 21.24
CA ARG A 167 -0.14 -19.04 21.54
C ARG A 167 0.46 -17.69 21.23
N LEU A 168 1.63 -17.45 21.81
CA LEU A 168 2.51 -16.36 21.44
C LEU A 168 3.84 -16.93 20.96
N SER A 169 4.45 -16.33 19.96
CA SER A 169 5.89 -16.45 19.76
C SER A 169 6.60 -15.56 20.78
N HIS A 170 7.43 -16.17 21.64
CA HIS A 170 8.30 -15.48 22.58
C HIS A 170 9.69 -15.34 21.97
N GLY A 171 10.04 -14.12 21.53
CA GLY A 171 11.34 -13.84 20.94
C GLY A 171 12.48 -13.90 21.95
N LEU A 172 13.50 -14.71 21.66
CA LEU A 172 14.64 -14.97 22.55
C LEU A 172 15.96 -14.39 22.04
N VAL A 173 16.06 -14.19 20.73
CA VAL A 173 17.24 -13.64 20.07
C VAL A 173 16.89 -12.27 19.52
N ASP A 174 17.68 -11.27 19.87
CA ASP A 174 17.60 -9.96 19.22
C ASP A 174 18.23 -10.06 17.84
N PHE A 175 17.38 -10.02 16.83
CA PHE A 175 17.74 -10.05 15.42
C PHE A 175 17.62 -8.67 14.77
N THR A 176 17.64 -7.61 15.60
CA THR A 176 17.82 -6.22 15.18
C THR A 176 19.31 -5.87 15.38
N PRO A 177 20.16 -5.94 14.33
CA PRO A 177 21.56 -5.61 14.37
C PRO A 177 21.76 -4.22 14.96
N LYS A 178 22.82 -4.14 15.75
CA LYS A 178 23.39 -2.89 16.23
C LYS A 178 24.59 -2.44 15.36
N ALA A 179 24.93 -3.20 14.32
CA ALA A 179 26.15 -3.01 13.52
C ALA A 179 25.90 -3.22 12.01
N ALA A 180 26.79 -2.65 11.19
CA ALA A 180 26.75 -2.71 9.72
C ALA A 180 27.08 -4.10 9.14
N THR A 181 27.72 -4.97 9.92
CA THR A 181 28.12 -6.33 9.50
C THR A 181 27.71 -7.35 10.57
N GLU A 182 27.18 -8.50 10.14
CA GLU A 182 26.85 -9.59 11.06
C GLU A 182 28.11 -10.36 11.52
N GLN A 183 29.18 -10.33 10.72
CA GLN A 183 30.51 -10.88 11.03
C GLN A 183 31.61 -10.12 10.26
N ASN A 184 32.88 -10.32 10.59
CA ASN A 184 34.01 -9.59 10.02
C ASN A 184 34.35 -9.96 8.56
N CYS A 185 33.80 -11.05 8.03
CA CYS A 185 34.01 -11.49 6.64
C CYS A 185 32.85 -11.13 5.69
N HIS A 186 31.71 -10.66 6.23
CA HIS A 186 30.55 -10.30 5.42
C HIS A 186 30.74 -8.91 4.80
N LEU A 187 30.36 -8.79 3.52
CA LEU A 187 30.54 -7.59 2.72
C LEU A 187 29.22 -6.85 2.59
N ASP A 188 29.24 -5.53 2.77
CA ASP A 188 28.07 -4.68 2.57
C ASP A 188 27.78 -4.52 1.06
N PRO A 189 26.59 -4.91 0.56
CA PRO A 189 26.24 -4.80 -0.86
C PRO A 189 26.32 -3.37 -1.41
N ASN A 190 26.13 -2.34 -0.59
CA ASN A 190 26.26 -0.94 -1.03
C ASN A 190 27.70 -0.52 -1.32
N CYS A 191 28.71 -1.34 -0.97
CA CYS A 191 30.08 -1.15 -1.40
C CYS A 191 30.35 -1.70 -2.83
N TYR A 192 29.39 -2.40 -3.43
CA TYR A 192 29.53 -3.11 -4.70
C TYR A 192 28.41 -2.73 -5.68
N PRO A 193 28.62 -1.71 -6.53
CA PRO A 193 27.58 -1.18 -7.42
C PRO A 193 26.92 -2.20 -8.35
N ASP A 194 27.63 -3.27 -8.72
CA ASP A 194 27.11 -4.35 -9.57
C ASP A 194 25.88 -5.05 -8.96
N TRP A 195 25.72 -4.99 -7.63
CA TRP A 195 24.60 -5.57 -6.90
C TRP A 195 23.42 -4.62 -6.70
N ALA A 196 23.54 -3.34 -7.06
CA ALA A 196 22.53 -2.32 -6.76
C ALA A 196 21.14 -2.64 -7.35
N ALA A 197 21.09 -3.35 -8.47
CA ALA A 197 19.84 -3.76 -9.11
C ALA A 197 19.22 -5.02 -8.49
N LEU A 198 20.02 -5.89 -7.85
CA LEU A 198 19.57 -7.19 -7.34
C LEU A 198 19.35 -7.19 -5.83
N ALA A 199 20.13 -6.42 -5.07
CA ALA A 199 20.02 -6.35 -3.61
C ALA A 199 18.60 -6.00 -3.11
N PRO A 200 17.85 -5.07 -3.74
CA PRO A 200 16.46 -4.80 -3.39
C PRO A 200 15.50 -5.99 -3.44
N ALA A 201 15.81 -7.00 -4.26
CA ALA A 201 14.97 -8.18 -4.44
C ALA A 201 15.15 -9.22 -3.33
N VAL A 202 16.12 -9.03 -2.43
CA VAL A 202 16.40 -9.95 -1.32
C VAL A 202 15.68 -9.48 -0.06
N ALA A 203 14.99 -10.40 0.61
CA ALA A 203 14.38 -10.16 1.91
C ALA A 203 14.96 -11.07 2.98
N ARG A 204 15.14 -10.51 4.17
CA ARG A 204 15.19 -11.31 5.39
C ARG A 204 13.78 -11.83 5.64
N MET A 205 13.65 -13.11 5.97
CA MET A 205 12.35 -13.69 6.29
C MET A 205 12.29 -14.26 7.69
N GLN A 206 11.14 -14.06 8.34
CA GLN A 206 10.75 -14.70 9.59
C GLN A 206 9.52 -15.58 9.36
N PHE A 207 9.46 -16.74 9.99
CA PHE A 207 8.29 -17.62 9.94
C PHE A 207 8.25 -18.55 11.15
N GLU A 208 7.12 -19.21 11.34
CA GLU A 208 6.82 -20.11 12.44
C GLU A 208 6.82 -21.55 11.96
N SER A 209 7.56 -22.44 12.64
CA SER A 209 7.60 -23.87 12.33
C SER A 209 7.63 -24.67 13.64
N GLY A 210 6.69 -25.62 13.76
CA GLY A 210 6.46 -26.34 15.01
C GLY A 210 6.12 -25.39 16.17
N LEU A 211 6.96 -25.40 17.21
CA LEU A 211 6.82 -24.54 18.39
C LEU A 211 7.90 -23.43 18.42
N SER A 212 8.44 -23.06 17.27
CA SER A 212 9.60 -22.19 17.17
C SER A 212 9.46 -21.17 16.04
N THR A 213 10.20 -20.08 16.16
CA THR A 213 10.31 -19.00 15.18
C THR A 213 11.69 -18.99 14.59
N TYR A 214 11.78 -18.84 13.28
CA TYR A 214 13.04 -18.94 12.55
C TYR A 214 13.29 -17.75 11.65
N LEU A 215 14.56 -17.49 11.38
CA LEU A 215 15.02 -16.60 10.32
C LEU A 215 15.68 -17.37 9.18
N CYS A 216 15.43 -16.88 7.98
CA CYS A 216 16.11 -17.28 6.75
C CYS A 216 16.15 -16.08 5.79
N THR A 217 16.53 -16.33 4.54
CA THR A 217 16.52 -15.37 3.44
C THR A 217 15.68 -15.92 2.30
N GLY A 218 15.12 -15.03 1.49
CA GLY A 218 14.66 -15.38 0.15
C GLY A 218 14.80 -14.20 -0.79
N SER A 219 14.53 -14.45 -2.07
CA SER A 219 14.63 -13.44 -3.11
C SER A 219 13.46 -13.52 -4.06
N LEU A 220 13.02 -12.37 -4.56
CA LEU A 220 12.10 -12.34 -5.68
C LEU A 220 12.78 -12.91 -6.92
N ILE A 221 12.00 -13.63 -7.71
CA ILE A 221 12.38 -14.08 -9.04
C ILE A 221 11.32 -13.62 -10.03
N GLU A 222 11.73 -13.32 -11.26
CA GLU A 222 10.82 -12.96 -12.33
C GLU A 222 10.48 -14.21 -13.16
N ASP A 223 9.28 -14.25 -13.72
CA ASP A 223 8.91 -15.28 -14.70
C ASP A 223 9.21 -14.86 -16.14
N GLU A 224 9.22 -15.81 -17.07
CA GLU A 224 9.53 -15.54 -18.49
C GLU A 224 8.50 -14.62 -19.16
N ASP A 225 7.27 -14.58 -18.63
CA ASP A 225 6.17 -13.77 -19.14
C ASP A 225 6.19 -12.33 -18.59
N LEU A 226 7.12 -12.00 -17.69
CA LEU A 226 7.27 -10.70 -17.01
C LEU A 226 5.96 -10.23 -16.38
N THR A 227 5.25 -11.15 -15.74
CA THR A 227 3.93 -10.84 -15.15
C THR A 227 4.03 -9.86 -13.98
N GLY A 228 5.20 -9.76 -13.35
CA GLY A 228 5.41 -8.99 -12.13
C GLY A 228 4.76 -9.62 -10.90
N GLU A 229 4.35 -10.88 -10.98
CA GLU A 229 3.86 -11.66 -9.84
C GLU A 229 4.95 -11.81 -8.78
N PRO A 230 4.63 -11.74 -7.48
CA PRO A 230 5.62 -11.70 -6.42
C PRO A 230 6.13 -13.12 -6.07
N TRP A 231 6.73 -13.79 -7.05
CA TRP A 231 7.37 -15.09 -6.86
C TRP A 231 8.60 -14.94 -5.96
N PHE A 232 8.67 -15.75 -4.91
CA PHE A 232 9.70 -15.65 -3.89
C PHE A 232 10.37 -17.00 -3.68
N LEU A 233 11.66 -17.07 -4.00
CA LEU A 233 12.48 -18.26 -3.88
C LEU A 233 13.18 -18.28 -2.51
N THR A 234 13.09 -19.41 -1.81
CA THR A 234 13.81 -19.68 -0.57
C THR A 234 14.22 -21.15 -0.50
N ALA A 235 14.75 -21.59 0.65
CA ALA A 235 15.20 -22.95 0.86
C ALA A 235 14.10 -23.87 1.42
N ALA A 236 14.12 -25.14 1.02
CA ALA A 236 13.14 -26.13 1.49
C ALA A 236 13.32 -26.46 2.97
N HIS A 237 14.55 -26.44 3.50
CA HIS A 237 14.77 -26.60 4.94
C HIS A 237 14.26 -25.40 5.77
N CYS A 238 14.01 -24.25 5.13
CA CYS A 238 13.36 -23.11 5.76
C CYS A 238 11.85 -23.33 5.76
N ILE A 239 11.23 -23.35 4.58
CA ILE A 239 9.77 -23.48 4.40
C ILE A 239 9.48 -24.68 3.50
N ASP A 240 8.78 -25.67 4.03
CA ASP A 240 8.44 -26.91 3.29
C ASP A 240 6.93 -27.15 3.16
N LYS A 241 6.10 -26.31 3.79
CA LYS A 241 4.64 -26.46 3.79
C LYS A 241 3.90 -25.13 3.92
N GLN A 242 2.64 -25.16 3.48
CA GLN A 242 1.74 -24.01 3.50
C GLN A 242 1.64 -23.32 4.87
N LYS A 243 1.52 -24.07 5.98
CA LYS A 243 1.39 -23.48 7.32
C LYS A 243 2.59 -22.60 7.74
N GLU A 244 3.79 -22.91 7.23
CA GLU A 244 4.98 -22.08 7.44
C GLU A 244 4.93 -20.84 6.54
N ALA A 245 4.56 -21.00 5.27
CA ALA A 245 4.42 -19.92 4.29
C ALA A 245 3.37 -18.87 4.72
N GLU A 246 2.24 -19.29 5.29
CA GLU A 246 1.20 -18.39 5.82
C GLU A 246 1.70 -17.51 6.97
N SER A 247 2.67 -18.02 7.72
CA SER A 247 3.27 -17.30 8.85
C SER A 247 4.42 -16.37 8.44
N LEU A 248 4.83 -16.39 7.16
CA LEU A 248 5.96 -15.62 6.65
C LEU A 248 5.83 -14.12 6.94
N VAL A 249 6.94 -13.48 7.29
CA VAL A 249 7.11 -12.02 7.27
C VAL A 249 8.42 -11.76 6.54
N ALA A 250 8.34 -11.16 5.36
CA ALA A 250 9.49 -10.72 4.58
C ALA A 250 9.80 -9.25 4.91
N TYR A 251 11.03 -8.96 5.30
CA TYR A 251 11.54 -7.62 5.60
C TYR A 251 12.41 -7.15 4.44
N TRP A 252 11.97 -6.10 3.75
CA TRP A 252 12.62 -5.54 2.57
C TRP A 252 13.58 -4.43 2.95
N PHE A 253 14.56 -4.13 2.10
CA PHE A 253 15.51 -3.02 2.28
C PHE A 253 16.22 -3.01 3.64
N TYR A 254 16.40 -4.20 4.21
CA TYR A 254 17.15 -4.35 5.42
C TYR A 254 18.64 -4.40 5.14
N GLN A 255 19.16 -3.24 4.76
CA GLN A 255 20.54 -3.03 4.33
C GLN A 255 20.96 -1.59 4.69
N THR A 256 22.26 -1.30 4.63
CA THR A 256 22.76 0.06 4.85
C THR A 256 22.24 1.03 3.77
N ASN A 257 22.24 2.32 4.04
CA ASN A 257 21.90 3.34 3.02
C ASN A 257 23.12 3.84 2.23
N SER A 258 24.32 3.38 2.60
CA SER A 258 25.61 3.67 1.96
C SER A 258 26.63 2.61 2.38
N CYS A 259 27.69 2.40 1.60
CA CYS A 259 28.77 1.47 1.94
C CYS A 259 29.26 1.61 3.40
N ASN A 260 29.16 0.52 4.17
CA ASN A 260 29.47 0.39 5.59
C ASN A 260 28.74 1.40 6.51
N GLY A 261 27.59 1.89 6.07
CA GLY A 261 26.74 2.80 6.84
C GLY A 261 25.94 2.09 7.93
N SER A 262 24.99 2.82 8.53
CA SER A 262 24.08 2.22 9.51
C SER A 262 22.95 1.46 8.82
N VAL A 263 22.61 0.29 9.36
CA VAL A 263 21.41 -0.47 8.97
C VAL A 263 20.18 0.19 9.63
N PRO A 264 19.05 0.34 8.93
CA PRO A 264 17.82 0.86 9.52
C PRO A 264 17.30 -0.08 10.61
N ALA A 265 16.52 0.46 11.54
CA ALA A 265 15.85 -0.38 12.52
C ALA A 265 14.86 -1.31 11.82
N LEU A 266 14.86 -2.60 12.15
CA LEU A 266 14.07 -3.61 11.42
C LEU A 266 12.55 -3.31 11.42
N PHE A 267 12.04 -2.66 12.46
CA PHE A 267 10.62 -2.27 12.53
C PHE A 267 10.26 -1.03 11.67
N THR A 268 11.25 -0.39 11.05
CA THR A 268 11.04 0.76 10.15
C THR A 268 11.03 0.36 8.68
N VAL A 269 11.50 -0.84 8.35
CA VAL A 269 11.54 -1.27 6.96
C VAL A 269 10.19 -1.83 6.51
N PRO A 270 9.87 -1.74 5.20
CA PRO A 270 8.64 -2.31 4.67
C PRO A 270 8.60 -3.83 4.83
N THR A 271 7.40 -4.37 5.00
CA THR A 271 7.19 -5.80 5.17
C THR A 271 6.08 -6.33 4.26
N THR A 272 6.23 -7.59 3.83
CA THR A 272 5.17 -8.40 3.24
C THR A 272 4.85 -9.54 4.18
N GLU A 273 3.57 -9.82 4.42
CA GLU A 273 3.12 -10.85 5.36
C GLU A 273 2.37 -11.97 4.64
N GLY A 274 2.83 -13.19 4.89
CA GLY A 274 2.30 -14.45 4.36
C GLY A 274 2.61 -14.71 2.89
N ALA A 275 2.47 -15.98 2.51
CA ALA A 275 2.63 -16.46 1.15
C ALA A 275 1.88 -17.77 0.92
N ASP A 276 1.59 -18.06 -0.35
CA ASP A 276 1.18 -19.38 -0.81
C ASP A 276 2.42 -20.23 -1.11
N TYR A 277 2.42 -21.46 -0.60
CA TYR A 277 3.39 -22.47 -0.95
C TYR A 277 3.07 -23.04 -2.34
N VAL A 278 3.95 -22.79 -3.32
CA VAL A 278 3.73 -23.21 -4.70
C VAL A 278 4.32 -24.60 -4.91
N THR A 279 5.61 -24.75 -4.61
CA THR A 279 6.32 -26.02 -4.74
C THR A 279 7.63 -25.99 -3.94
N GLY A 280 8.15 -27.16 -3.58
CA GLY A 280 9.46 -27.28 -2.96
C GLY A 280 10.05 -28.67 -3.17
N ASN A 281 11.37 -28.74 -3.08
CA ASN A 281 12.14 -29.95 -3.29
C ASN A 281 13.29 -30.00 -2.28
N SER A 282 13.26 -31.00 -1.39
CA SER A 282 14.28 -31.19 -0.35
C SER A 282 15.63 -31.67 -0.90
N SER A 283 15.66 -32.30 -2.09
CA SER A 283 16.91 -32.76 -2.71
C SER A 283 17.72 -31.60 -3.30
N SER A 284 17.05 -30.58 -3.84
CA SER A 284 17.68 -29.33 -4.30
C SER A 284 17.62 -28.21 -3.27
N ASP A 285 17.03 -28.47 -2.11
CA ASP A 285 16.80 -27.51 -1.02
C ASP A 285 16.17 -26.19 -1.48
N SER A 286 15.15 -26.27 -2.33
CA SER A 286 14.53 -25.10 -2.95
C SER A 286 13.02 -25.09 -2.73
N THR A 287 12.45 -23.94 -2.38
CA THR A 287 11.01 -23.70 -2.27
C THR A 287 10.64 -22.43 -3.01
N LEU A 288 9.61 -22.53 -3.86
CA LEU A 288 8.97 -21.40 -4.50
C LEU A 288 7.68 -21.05 -3.77
N LEU A 289 7.55 -19.77 -3.42
CA LEU A 289 6.37 -19.18 -2.82
C LEU A 289 5.77 -18.10 -3.74
N LYS A 290 4.50 -17.78 -3.54
CA LYS A 290 3.88 -16.55 -4.06
C LYS A 290 3.50 -15.68 -2.87
N LEU A 291 4.10 -14.50 -2.74
CA LEU A 291 3.77 -13.61 -1.63
C LEU A 291 2.32 -13.11 -1.74
N ALA A 292 1.67 -12.92 -0.59
CA ALA A 292 0.27 -12.49 -0.57
C ALA A 292 0.06 -11.00 -0.83
N GLU A 293 1.13 -10.20 -0.73
CA GLU A 293 1.11 -8.78 -1.06
C GLU A 293 2.24 -8.47 -2.03
N ASP A 294 2.00 -7.50 -2.90
CA ASP A 294 3.07 -6.97 -3.73
C ASP A 294 4.18 -6.41 -2.82
N PRO A 295 5.46 -6.68 -3.13
CA PRO A 295 6.57 -6.03 -2.44
C PRO A 295 6.53 -4.51 -2.71
N PRO A 296 7.24 -3.70 -1.91
CA PRO A 296 7.27 -2.25 -2.09
C PRO A 296 7.60 -1.85 -3.53
N THR A 297 7.04 -0.72 -3.97
CA THR A 297 7.13 -0.30 -5.37
C THR A 297 8.56 -0.12 -5.88
N GLU A 298 9.49 0.25 -5.00
CA GLU A 298 10.92 0.38 -5.24
C GLU A 298 11.55 -0.96 -5.65
N VAL A 299 11.08 -2.07 -5.07
CA VAL A 299 11.51 -3.44 -5.42
C VAL A 299 10.98 -3.84 -6.81
N ARG A 300 9.77 -3.38 -7.16
CA ARG A 300 9.12 -3.63 -8.47
C ARG A 300 9.58 -2.68 -9.57
N LEU A 301 10.70 -1.98 -9.38
CA LEU A 301 11.21 -0.94 -10.31
C LEU A 301 10.21 0.21 -10.55
N GLY A 302 9.28 0.47 -9.63
CA GLY A 302 8.28 1.54 -9.68
C GLY A 302 8.91 2.93 -9.55
N VAL A 303 9.82 3.09 -8.58
CA VAL A 303 10.60 4.32 -8.33
C VAL A 303 12.04 4.09 -8.78
N THR A 304 12.45 4.70 -9.89
CA THR A 304 13.83 4.60 -10.41
C THR A 304 14.41 6.00 -10.64
N ARG A 305 15.74 6.13 -10.58
CA ARG A 305 16.43 7.39 -10.93
C ARG A 305 16.09 7.87 -12.36
N GLY A 306 15.80 6.94 -13.27
CA GLY A 306 15.33 7.25 -14.63
C GLY A 306 13.89 7.77 -14.72
N ARG A 307 13.13 7.73 -13.62
CA ARG A 307 11.77 8.29 -13.49
C ARG A 307 11.72 9.52 -12.57
N GLU A 308 12.82 9.86 -11.91
CA GLU A 308 12.93 11.08 -11.10
C GLU A 308 12.63 12.34 -11.95
N GLY A 309 11.76 13.22 -11.45
CA GLY A 309 11.35 14.45 -12.14
C GLY A 309 10.48 14.24 -13.39
N LYS A 310 9.94 13.04 -13.62
CA LYS A 310 8.92 12.81 -14.65
C LYS A 310 7.52 13.07 -14.08
N HIS A 311 6.76 13.90 -14.76
CA HIS A 311 5.40 14.27 -14.41
C HIS A 311 4.41 13.72 -15.45
N TYR A 312 3.35 13.05 -15.01
CA TYR A 312 2.39 12.36 -15.89
C TYR A 312 1.17 13.24 -16.21
N LEU A 313 1.40 14.34 -16.93
CA LEU A 313 0.38 15.34 -17.28
C LEU A 313 -0.61 14.92 -18.39
N ALA A 314 -0.54 13.67 -18.83
CA ALA A 314 -1.46 13.04 -19.76
C ALA A 314 -1.51 11.53 -19.47
N GLY A 315 -2.71 10.95 -19.53
CA GLY A 315 -2.95 9.52 -19.35
C GLY A 315 -2.33 8.68 -20.47
N ASN A 316 -1.94 7.45 -20.14
CA ASN A 316 -1.47 6.46 -21.09
C ASN A 316 -2.47 5.30 -21.30
N GLU A 317 -3.66 5.39 -20.70
CA GLU A 317 -4.77 4.45 -20.81
C GLU A 317 -5.39 4.49 -22.22
N LYS A 318 -5.28 3.38 -22.95
CA LYS A 318 -5.69 3.32 -24.36
C LYS A 318 -7.14 2.85 -24.57
N THR A 319 -7.77 2.27 -23.55
CA THR A 319 -9.04 1.55 -23.68
C THR A 319 -10.13 2.09 -22.76
N LEU A 320 -10.10 3.39 -22.44
CA LEU A 320 -11.05 4.03 -21.52
C LEU A 320 -12.52 3.86 -21.92
N GLN A 321 -12.81 3.73 -23.21
CA GLN A 321 -14.17 3.64 -23.71
C GLN A 321 -14.94 2.39 -23.24
N VAL A 322 -14.24 1.34 -22.79
CA VAL A 322 -14.88 0.15 -22.21
C VAL A 322 -15.67 0.47 -20.93
N TYR A 323 -15.34 1.57 -20.25
CA TYR A 323 -16.03 2.01 -19.03
C TYR A 323 -17.24 2.90 -19.31
N TYR A 324 -17.44 3.38 -20.55
CA TYR A 324 -18.55 4.28 -20.88
C TYR A 324 -19.93 3.73 -20.45
N PRO A 325 -20.29 2.45 -20.71
CA PRO A 325 -21.59 1.92 -20.30
C PRO A 325 -21.78 1.82 -18.79
N LEU A 326 -20.69 1.73 -18.02
CA LEU A 326 -20.72 1.61 -16.56
C LEU A 326 -20.87 2.97 -15.87
N LEU A 327 -20.41 4.03 -16.54
CA LEU A 327 -20.31 5.36 -15.95
C LEU A 327 -21.40 6.31 -16.43
N LYS A 328 -21.99 6.06 -17.60
CA LYS A 328 -22.97 6.97 -18.20
C LYS A 328 -24.11 7.31 -17.23
N ASP A 329 -24.26 8.61 -16.97
CA ASP A 329 -25.34 9.21 -16.17
C ASP A 329 -25.40 8.72 -14.71
N LEU A 330 -24.28 8.27 -14.14
CA LEU A 330 -24.24 7.70 -12.79
C LEU A 330 -24.48 8.73 -11.67
N GLY A 331 -24.15 10.01 -11.88
CA GLY A 331 -24.31 11.09 -10.91
C GLY A 331 -23.35 11.00 -9.72
N GLY A 332 -23.74 11.59 -8.58
CA GLY A 332 -22.97 11.57 -7.33
C GLY A 332 -21.76 12.52 -7.32
N GLY A 333 -20.71 12.13 -6.60
CA GLY A 333 -19.42 12.83 -6.60
C GLY A 333 -18.36 12.06 -7.38
N TYR A 334 -17.40 12.77 -7.98
CA TYR A 334 -16.25 12.18 -8.67
C TYR A 334 -14.96 12.49 -7.92
N VAL A 335 -14.15 11.48 -7.63
CA VAL A 335 -12.77 11.65 -7.14
C VAL A 335 -11.87 10.82 -8.03
N GLY A 336 -10.80 11.40 -8.58
CA GLY A 336 -9.91 10.67 -9.47
C GLY A 336 -8.50 11.26 -9.59
N VAL A 337 -7.55 10.36 -9.83
CA VAL A 337 -6.13 10.68 -10.00
C VAL A 337 -5.77 10.94 -11.45
N GLY A 338 -4.76 11.80 -11.66
CA GLY A 338 -4.22 12.09 -12.97
C GLY A 338 -5.00 13.19 -13.71
N SER A 339 -4.81 13.23 -15.02
CA SER A 339 -5.03 14.46 -15.80
C SER A 339 -6.22 14.38 -16.77
N ASP A 340 -5.98 14.16 -18.07
CA ASP A 340 -7.00 14.33 -19.11
C ASP A 340 -8.14 13.32 -19.03
N GLN A 341 -7.86 12.10 -18.57
CA GLN A 341 -8.86 11.04 -18.44
C GLN A 341 -9.99 11.45 -17.48
N ALA A 342 -9.70 12.29 -16.49
CA ALA A 342 -10.72 12.69 -15.52
C ALA A 342 -11.88 13.46 -16.19
N TYR A 343 -11.59 14.34 -17.15
CA TYR A 343 -12.64 15.07 -17.88
C TYR A 343 -13.49 14.16 -18.77
N ILE A 344 -12.95 13.03 -19.23
CA ILE A 344 -13.71 12.00 -19.94
C ILE A 344 -14.70 11.35 -18.98
N LEU A 345 -14.20 10.88 -17.83
CA LEU A 345 -15.00 10.17 -16.84
C LEU A 345 -16.08 11.09 -16.22
N ILE A 346 -15.73 12.35 -15.92
CA ILE A 346 -16.68 13.37 -15.45
C ILE A 346 -17.77 13.61 -16.50
N GLY A 347 -17.38 13.76 -17.77
CA GLY A 347 -18.33 13.95 -18.87
C GLY A 347 -19.34 12.80 -19.00
N TRP A 348 -18.92 11.57 -18.71
CA TRP A 348 -19.79 10.40 -18.71
C TRP A 348 -20.65 10.27 -17.46
N ALA A 349 -20.03 10.40 -16.28
CA ALA A 349 -20.67 10.22 -14.98
C ALA A 349 -21.66 11.33 -14.65
N LYS A 350 -21.42 12.55 -15.14
CA LYS A 350 -22.19 13.75 -14.80
C LYS A 350 -22.35 13.98 -13.29
N PRO A 351 -21.24 13.99 -12.53
CA PRO A 351 -21.28 14.20 -11.09
C PRO A 351 -21.73 15.63 -10.74
N GLU A 352 -22.21 15.83 -9.52
CA GLU A 352 -22.53 17.16 -8.99
C GLU A 352 -21.24 17.94 -8.65
N PHE A 353 -20.26 17.24 -8.07
CA PHE A 353 -18.94 17.76 -7.72
C PHE A 353 -17.85 16.78 -8.15
N ALA A 354 -16.69 17.31 -8.50
CA ALA A 354 -15.53 16.52 -8.88
C ALA A 354 -14.25 17.06 -8.24
N TRP A 355 -13.44 16.15 -7.70
CA TRP A 355 -12.13 16.42 -7.14
C TRP A 355 -11.07 15.72 -8.00
N LEU A 356 -10.18 16.52 -8.60
CA LEU A 356 -9.04 16.04 -9.37
C LEU A 356 -7.84 16.03 -8.45
N ILE A 357 -7.51 14.86 -7.91
CA ILE A 357 -6.48 14.72 -6.88
C ILE A 357 -5.19 14.18 -7.46
N ASP A 358 -4.04 14.69 -7.03
CA ASP A 358 -2.76 14.04 -7.33
C ASP A 358 -1.73 14.40 -6.27
N TYR A 359 -0.77 13.51 -6.01
CA TYR A 359 0.34 13.83 -5.12
C TYR A 359 1.41 14.66 -5.84
N ASP A 360 1.45 14.61 -7.18
CA ASP A 360 2.34 15.39 -8.02
C ASP A 360 1.76 16.80 -8.25
N PRO A 361 2.39 17.86 -7.71
CA PRO A 361 1.90 19.23 -7.85
C PRO A 361 1.96 19.78 -9.28
N GLU A 362 2.69 19.13 -10.21
CA GLU A 362 2.64 19.49 -11.63
C GLU A 362 1.38 18.91 -12.31
N VAL A 363 0.92 17.73 -11.89
CA VAL A 363 -0.36 17.15 -12.37
C VAL A 363 -1.53 18.02 -11.89
N VAL A 364 -1.54 18.44 -10.63
CA VAL A 364 -2.55 19.37 -10.13
C VAL A 364 -2.52 20.69 -10.92
N ALA A 365 -1.32 21.19 -11.21
CA ALA A 365 -1.15 22.47 -11.90
C ALA A 365 -1.60 22.45 -13.36
N ILE A 366 -1.46 21.34 -14.09
CA ILE A 366 -1.88 21.30 -15.50
C ILE A 366 -3.39 21.56 -15.65
N HIS A 367 -4.20 21.26 -14.62
CA HIS A 367 -5.62 21.54 -14.63
C HIS A 367 -5.96 23.04 -14.72
N SER A 368 -5.08 23.94 -14.28
CA SER A 368 -5.26 25.39 -14.50
C SER A 368 -5.19 25.75 -15.99
N VAL A 369 -4.36 25.06 -16.77
CA VAL A 369 -4.30 25.21 -18.23
C VAL A 369 -5.58 24.69 -18.87
N TYR A 370 -6.05 23.50 -18.47
CA TYR A 370 -7.33 22.96 -18.94
C TYR A 370 -8.50 23.91 -18.62
N LYS A 371 -8.59 24.42 -17.38
CA LYS A 371 -9.64 25.36 -16.94
C LYS A 371 -9.66 26.62 -17.80
N ALA A 372 -8.50 27.25 -18.03
CA ALA A 372 -8.40 28.42 -18.89
C ALA A 372 -8.85 28.13 -20.34
N PHE A 373 -8.49 26.95 -20.86
CA PHE A 373 -8.84 26.57 -22.24
C PHE A 373 -10.32 26.24 -22.40
N PHE A 374 -10.93 25.55 -21.43
CA PHE A 374 -12.39 25.33 -21.41
C PHE A 374 -13.16 26.65 -21.28
N ALA A 375 -12.69 27.58 -20.44
CA ALA A 375 -13.34 28.88 -20.26
C ALA A 375 -13.36 29.69 -21.57
N ALA A 376 -12.24 29.70 -22.31
CA ALA A 376 -12.06 30.51 -23.51
C ALA A 376 -12.61 29.89 -24.81
N ASN A 377 -13.12 28.65 -24.81
CA ASN A 377 -13.58 27.97 -26.02
C ASN A 377 -14.93 27.29 -25.83
N GLU A 378 -15.81 27.44 -26.82
CA GLU A 378 -17.18 26.91 -26.77
C GLU A 378 -17.31 25.54 -27.43
N THR A 379 -16.31 25.08 -28.19
CA THR A 379 -16.39 23.81 -28.93
C THR A 379 -15.19 22.90 -28.66
N PRO A 380 -15.37 21.56 -28.76
CA PRO A 380 -14.27 20.60 -28.68
C PRO A 380 -13.12 20.90 -29.65
N ASP A 381 -13.45 21.32 -30.87
CA ASP A 381 -12.47 21.62 -31.92
C ASP A 381 -11.60 22.84 -31.56
N ALA A 382 -12.23 23.94 -31.11
CA ALA A 382 -11.51 25.13 -30.70
C ALA A 382 -10.63 24.86 -29.46
N PHE A 383 -11.11 24.03 -28.52
CA PHE A 383 -10.31 23.57 -27.38
C PHE A 383 -9.09 22.76 -27.84
N LEU A 384 -9.27 21.80 -28.75
CA LEU A 384 -8.19 20.93 -29.24
C LEU A 384 -7.15 21.70 -30.05
N GLU A 385 -7.57 22.73 -30.79
CA GLU A 385 -6.68 23.59 -31.57
C GLU A 385 -5.61 24.24 -30.68
N LEU A 386 -5.95 24.62 -29.44
CA LEU A 386 -4.99 25.22 -28.50
C LEU A 386 -3.84 24.30 -28.11
N TRP A 387 -3.95 22.99 -28.30
CA TRP A 387 -2.85 22.06 -28.00
C TRP A 387 -1.91 21.85 -29.20
N THR A 388 -2.30 22.30 -30.39
CA THR A 388 -1.51 22.18 -31.62
C THR A 388 -0.31 23.13 -31.66
N GLU A 389 0.47 23.09 -32.75
CA GLU A 389 1.49 24.10 -33.00
C GLU A 389 0.86 25.46 -33.33
N ASP A 390 -0.18 25.47 -34.17
CA ASP A 390 -0.82 26.67 -34.68
C ASP A 390 -1.55 27.43 -33.56
N GLY A 391 -2.20 26.71 -32.65
CA GLY A 391 -2.86 27.28 -31.48
C GLY A 391 -1.92 27.80 -30.39
N ARG A 392 -0.59 27.61 -30.53
CA ARG A 392 0.40 27.94 -29.49
C ARG A 392 0.33 29.39 -29.01
N ALA A 393 0.30 30.33 -29.96
CA ALA A 393 0.29 31.75 -29.65
C ALA A 393 -0.99 32.14 -28.90
N ARG A 394 -2.14 31.68 -29.41
CA ARG A 394 -3.46 31.92 -28.80
C ARG A 394 -3.57 31.30 -27.41
N GLY A 395 -3.08 30.07 -27.22
CA GLY A 395 -3.06 29.40 -25.91
C GLY A 395 -2.26 30.19 -24.87
N LYS A 396 -1.10 30.76 -25.24
CA LYS A 396 -0.35 31.64 -24.34
C LYS A 396 -1.10 32.91 -23.96
N THR A 397 -1.80 33.53 -24.91
CA THR A 397 -2.61 34.73 -24.67
C THR A 397 -3.74 34.42 -23.69
N ILE A 398 -4.49 33.33 -23.92
CA ILE A 398 -5.56 32.88 -23.02
C ILE A 398 -5.04 32.67 -21.60
N LEU A 399 -3.89 32.00 -21.44
CA LEU A 399 -3.26 31.82 -20.12
C LEU A 399 -2.83 33.15 -19.49
N ALA A 400 -2.49 34.15 -20.31
CA ALA A 400 -2.09 35.46 -19.81
C ALA A 400 -3.25 36.32 -19.34
N GLU A 401 -4.43 36.11 -19.92
CA GLU A 401 -5.69 36.77 -19.56
C GLU A 401 -6.37 36.08 -18.38
N ALA A 402 -6.29 34.75 -18.30
CA ALA A 402 -6.98 33.96 -17.29
C ALA A 402 -6.26 33.91 -15.93
N ILE A 403 -4.96 34.24 -15.88
CA ILE A 403 -4.13 34.10 -14.66
C ILE A 403 -3.49 35.45 -14.33
N GLU A 404 -4.01 36.09 -13.27
CA GLU A 404 -3.56 37.41 -12.82
C GLU A 404 -2.17 37.37 -12.17
N ASP A 405 -1.90 36.35 -11.35
CA ASP A 405 -0.60 36.22 -10.68
C ASP A 405 0.52 35.95 -11.68
N GLU A 406 1.49 36.85 -11.73
CA GLU A 406 2.55 36.81 -12.73
C GLU A 406 3.46 35.57 -12.60
N ARG A 407 3.68 35.09 -11.38
CA ARG A 407 4.53 33.92 -11.14
C ARG A 407 3.82 32.65 -11.60
N GLU A 408 2.54 32.52 -11.28
CA GLU A 408 1.68 31.42 -11.70
C GLU A 408 1.47 31.41 -13.20
N ARG A 409 1.18 32.58 -13.81
CA ARG A 409 1.07 32.75 -15.27
C ARG A 409 2.32 32.26 -16.00
N LYS A 410 3.50 32.70 -15.56
CA LYS A 410 4.79 32.23 -16.11
C LYS A 410 5.00 30.73 -15.90
N ARG A 411 4.54 30.17 -14.77
CA ARG A 411 4.59 28.73 -14.52
C ARG A 411 3.69 27.97 -15.50
N MET A 412 2.42 28.37 -15.65
CA MET A 412 1.45 27.70 -16.52
C MET A 412 1.83 27.80 -18.00
N GLN A 413 2.34 28.95 -18.45
CA GLN A 413 2.86 29.08 -19.81
C GLN A 413 4.05 28.15 -20.07
N ARG A 414 4.98 28.00 -19.11
CA ARG A 414 6.09 27.04 -19.25
C ARG A 414 5.61 25.60 -19.27
N LEU A 415 4.67 25.25 -18.40
CA LEU A 415 4.07 23.93 -18.32
C LEU A 415 3.37 23.57 -19.65
N TYR A 416 2.50 24.46 -20.12
CA TYR A 416 1.83 24.35 -21.41
C TYR A 416 2.84 24.17 -22.56
N LEU A 417 3.83 25.05 -22.70
CA LEU A 417 4.81 24.98 -23.78
C LEU A 417 5.63 23.68 -23.75
N ARG A 418 5.98 23.19 -22.55
CA ARG A 418 6.76 21.97 -22.36
C ARG A 418 5.99 20.71 -22.75
N TYR A 419 4.69 20.63 -22.41
CA TYR A 419 3.93 19.39 -22.54
C TYR A 419 2.84 19.41 -23.62
N ARG A 420 2.51 20.54 -24.24
CA ARG A 420 1.42 20.66 -25.24
C ARG A 420 1.51 19.63 -26.37
N GLY A 421 2.70 19.34 -26.87
CA GLY A 421 2.89 18.41 -27.99
C GLY A 421 2.59 16.96 -27.59
N TRP A 422 2.92 16.58 -26.35
CA TRP A 422 2.59 15.26 -25.82
C TRP A 422 1.09 15.13 -25.52
N ILE A 423 0.52 16.12 -24.83
CA ILE A 423 -0.91 16.19 -24.52
C ILE A 423 -1.73 16.17 -25.82
N ASN A 424 -1.38 16.98 -26.83
CA ASN A 424 -2.05 16.98 -28.13
C ASN A 424 -2.07 15.58 -28.78
N ARG A 425 -0.91 14.89 -28.83
CA ARG A 425 -0.85 13.53 -29.38
C ARG A 425 -1.77 12.57 -28.63
N ARG A 426 -1.84 12.68 -27.30
CA ARG A 426 -2.75 11.91 -26.46
C ARG A 426 -4.22 12.22 -26.79
N LEU A 427 -4.64 13.48 -26.70
CA LEU A 427 -6.03 13.89 -26.92
C LEU A 427 -6.52 13.52 -28.33
N GLN A 428 -5.68 13.71 -29.36
CA GLN A 428 -6.00 13.32 -30.73
C GLN A 428 -6.09 11.80 -30.92
N ALA A 429 -5.28 11.02 -30.20
CA ALA A 429 -5.38 9.56 -30.22
C ALA A 429 -6.68 9.06 -29.57
N VAL A 430 -7.08 9.65 -28.44
CA VAL A 430 -8.36 9.36 -27.78
C VAL A 430 -9.52 9.73 -28.68
N ARG A 431 -9.55 10.97 -29.19
CA ARG A 431 -10.61 11.47 -30.07
C ARG A 431 -10.83 10.55 -31.25
N ARG A 432 -9.76 10.17 -31.98
CA ARG A 432 -9.86 9.27 -33.13
C ARG A 432 -10.48 7.92 -32.77
N ARG A 433 -10.10 7.35 -31.63
CA ARG A 433 -10.64 6.08 -31.14
C ARG A 433 -12.12 6.20 -30.79
N PHE A 434 -12.48 7.22 -30.03
CA PHE A 434 -13.84 7.42 -29.56
C PHE A 434 -14.80 7.78 -30.69
N VAL A 435 -14.34 8.54 -31.70
CA VAL A 435 -15.10 8.74 -32.94
C VAL A 435 -15.32 7.42 -33.69
N ALA A 436 -14.28 6.59 -33.82
CA ALA A 436 -14.38 5.30 -34.51
C ALA A 436 -15.28 4.28 -33.80
N GLU A 437 -15.37 4.36 -32.46
CA GLU A 437 -16.19 3.48 -31.62
C GLU A 437 -17.54 4.12 -31.22
N GLU A 438 -17.88 5.28 -31.79
CA GLU A 438 -19.12 6.03 -31.52
C GLU A 438 -19.36 6.33 -30.02
N VAL A 439 -18.28 6.54 -29.26
CA VAL A 439 -18.32 6.89 -27.84
C VAL A 439 -18.20 8.40 -27.66
N PRO A 440 -19.18 9.08 -27.04
CA PRO A 440 -19.13 10.53 -26.83
C PRO A 440 -18.09 10.87 -25.75
N SER A 441 -17.49 12.05 -25.81
CA SER A 441 -16.59 12.61 -24.80
C SER A 441 -16.44 14.11 -25.01
N PHE A 442 -15.79 14.82 -24.09
CA PHE A 442 -15.49 16.25 -24.28
C PHE A 442 -14.62 16.54 -25.53
N LEU A 443 -14.02 15.52 -26.16
CA LEU A 443 -13.17 15.66 -27.32
C LEU A 443 -13.91 15.55 -28.67
N ASN A 444 -15.13 15.02 -28.69
CA ASN A 444 -15.87 14.75 -29.93
C ASN A 444 -17.39 14.99 -29.84
N ASP A 445 -17.94 15.28 -28.66
CA ASP A 445 -19.36 15.47 -28.42
C ASP A 445 -19.62 16.79 -27.69
N GLN A 446 -20.49 17.64 -28.27
CA GLN A 446 -20.75 18.98 -27.76
C GLN A 446 -21.45 18.95 -26.41
N ALA A 447 -22.42 18.06 -26.20
CA ALA A 447 -23.14 17.97 -24.92
C ALA A 447 -22.23 17.57 -23.76
N THR A 448 -21.32 16.62 -24.00
CA THR A 448 -20.31 16.21 -23.01
C THR A 448 -19.31 17.33 -22.73
N TYR A 449 -18.89 18.06 -23.77
CA TYR A 449 -18.00 19.23 -23.62
C TYR A 449 -18.65 20.35 -22.81
N ASP A 450 -19.89 20.72 -23.14
CA ASP A 450 -20.66 21.76 -22.46
C ASP A 450 -20.89 21.41 -20.98
N HIS A 451 -21.11 20.13 -20.67
CA HIS A 451 -21.26 19.68 -19.30
C HIS A 451 -19.97 19.92 -18.48
N VAL A 452 -18.82 19.45 -18.97
CA VAL A 452 -17.53 19.63 -18.29
C VAL A 452 -17.16 21.11 -18.18
N ARG A 453 -17.35 21.87 -19.27
CA ARG A 453 -17.12 23.32 -19.30
C ARG A 453 -18.02 24.05 -18.30
N GLY A 454 -19.29 23.69 -18.24
CA GLY A 454 -20.26 24.24 -17.30
C GLY A 454 -19.87 24.00 -15.85
N MET A 455 -19.44 22.78 -15.50
CA MET A 455 -18.94 22.48 -14.15
C MET A 455 -17.70 23.30 -13.77
N LEU A 456 -16.74 23.48 -14.70
CA LEU A 456 -15.56 24.31 -14.47
C LEU A 456 -15.91 25.80 -14.29
N ALA A 457 -16.91 26.29 -15.01
CA ALA A 457 -17.35 27.70 -14.94
C ALA A 457 -17.98 28.08 -13.58
N VAL A 458 -18.51 27.11 -12.85
CA VAL A 458 -19.09 27.30 -11.51
C VAL A 458 -18.29 26.63 -10.40
N ASP A 459 -17.00 26.37 -10.64
CA ASP A 459 -16.04 25.81 -9.66
C ASP A 459 -16.48 24.48 -8.99
N ARG A 460 -17.19 23.64 -9.75
CA ARG A 460 -17.59 22.28 -9.33
C ARG A 460 -16.55 21.20 -9.63
N ILE A 461 -15.47 21.54 -10.33
CA ILE A 461 -14.30 20.68 -10.54
C ILE A 461 -13.11 21.32 -9.83
N ARG A 462 -12.54 20.61 -8.84
CA ARG A 462 -11.50 21.14 -7.94
C ARG A 462 -10.22 20.32 -8.00
N PRO A 463 -9.14 20.85 -8.61
CA PRO A 463 -7.81 20.25 -8.52
C PRO A 463 -7.20 20.43 -7.12
N MET A 464 -6.66 19.36 -6.55
CA MET A 464 -6.09 19.37 -5.19
C MET A 464 -4.85 18.50 -5.10
N VAL A 465 -3.85 18.95 -4.33
CA VAL A 465 -2.71 18.10 -3.97
C VAL A 465 -3.17 17.16 -2.86
N THR A 466 -3.11 15.86 -3.11
CA THR A 466 -3.56 14.83 -2.16
C THR A 466 -2.80 13.55 -2.40
N ASN A 467 -2.28 12.94 -1.33
CA ASN A 467 -1.68 11.62 -1.40
C ASN A 467 -2.73 10.58 -1.00
N LEU A 468 -3.01 9.60 -1.87
CA LEU A 468 -3.96 8.52 -1.58
C LEU A 468 -3.58 7.69 -0.33
N LEU A 469 -2.33 7.80 0.13
CA LEU A 469 -1.81 7.09 1.29
C LEU A 469 -1.79 7.94 2.57
N ASP A 470 -2.12 9.24 2.48
CA ASP A 470 -2.27 10.09 3.67
C ASP A 470 -3.66 9.94 4.29
N ASP A 471 -3.79 10.40 5.53
CA ASP A 471 -5.01 10.36 6.33
C ASP A 471 -5.81 11.68 6.30
N GLU A 472 -5.37 12.68 5.54
CA GLU A 472 -5.96 14.01 5.52
C GLU A 472 -6.76 14.28 4.24
N GLY A 473 -6.19 14.03 3.06
CA GLY A 473 -6.74 14.55 1.81
C GLY A 473 -8.02 13.84 1.37
N VAL A 474 -7.99 12.51 1.24
CA VAL A 474 -9.18 11.74 0.84
C VAL A 474 -10.24 11.76 1.94
N ALA A 475 -9.81 11.70 3.21
CA ALA A 475 -10.71 11.82 4.36
C ALA A 475 -11.41 13.18 4.38
N GLY A 476 -10.69 14.28 4.17
CA GLY A 476 -11.25 15.63 4.14
C GLY A 476 -12.24 15.86 2.98
N ILE A 477 -12.02 15.22 1.82
CA ILE A 477 -13.01 15.22 0.73
C ILE A 477 -14.29 14.52 1.18
N ALA A 478 -14.17 13.36 1.85
CA ALA A 478 -15.32 12.62 2.36
C ALA A 478 -16.08 13.37 3.46
N GLU A 479 -15.39 14.14 4.31
CA GLU A 479 -16.03 15.00 5.33
C GLU A 479 -16.74 16.22 4.74
N SER A 480 -16.28 16.70 3.58
CA SER A 480 -16.80 17.90 2.92
C SER A 480 -17.93 17.62 1.92
N ALA A 481 -18.07 16.37 1.48
CA ALA A 481 -19.09 15.89 0.55
C ALA A 481 -20.34 15.41 1.30
#